data_AF-A0A535J7X2-F1
#
_entry.id   AF-A0A535J7X2-F1
#
_cell.length_a   1.000
_cell.length_b   1.000
_cell.length_c   1.000
_cell.angle_alpha   90.00
_cell.angle_beta   90.00
_cell.angle_gamma   90.00
#
_symmetry.space_group_name_H-M   'P 1'
#
loop_
_entity.id
_entity.type
_entity.pdbx_description
1 polymer ?
#
loop_
_entity_poly.entity_id
_entity_poly.type
_entity_poly.pdbx_seq_one_letter_code
_entity_poly.pdbx_strand_id
1 'polypeptide(L)'
;MRPIAWIAVVLTAACGESTGPLSDLSGLRSSLAVVNTVFASPLVQSLGVFRFGGPLAAPAAGAPLIPDSLLGKTLAFTCASQRYAESGDSGAPATGVRVVLYQRAPDGSIACPATAIGQLDLFDASAPGTTAVRGVATAPGGAAPLVDYTISHNVADAKGVASATGFVSDGQQRLDFQVTGEPGSGLHNPIATVQLDDATADLHAVLHHAAEMGVDTYYEDVDLSVHDAVLSAELKGSTGWFNTLRSWDEIVSVNDAPVAKVGGSLVPE
;
A
#
# COMPACT_ATOMS: atom_id res chain seq x y z
N MET A 1 9.54 -8.00 -1.24
CA MET A 1 9.86 -6.77 -0.46
C MET A 1 8.64 -6.45 0.39
N ARG A 2 8.79 -6.30 1.71
CA ARG A 2 7.72 -6.16 2.71
C ARG A 2 7.80 -4.75 3.35
N PRO A 3 7.25 -3.69 2.72
CA PRO A 3 7.39 -2.35 3.28
C PRO A 3 6.50 -2.09 4.51
N ILE A 4 5.49 -2.93 4.77
CA ILE A 4 4.60 -2.77 5.95
C ILE A 4 5.24 -3.38 7.22
N ALA A 5 6.36 -4.10 7.10
CA ALA A 5 7.04 -4.67 8.27
C ALA A 5 7.83 -3.63 9.09
N TRP A 6 8.13 -2.44 8.53
CA TRP A 6 8.99 -1.45 9.17
C TRP A 6 8.36 -0.81 10.42
N ILE A 7 7.04 -0.57 10.42
CA ILE A 7 6.36 0.11 11.54
C ILE A 7 6.33 -0.75 12.82
N ALA A 8 6.25 -2.08 12.68
CA ALA A 8 6.21 -3.00 13.84
C ALA A 8 7.59 -3.38 14.39
N VAL A 9 8.64 -3.33 13.56
CA VAL A 9 9.99 -3.76 13.95
C VAL A 9 10.74 -2.68 14.74
N VAL A 10 10.55 -1.39 14.41
CA VAL A 10 11.26 -0.29 15.10
C VAL A 10 10.81 -0.12 16.56
N LEU A 11 9.57 -0.50 16.91
CA LEU A 11 9.07 -0.44 18.29
C LEU A 11 9.47 -1.64 19.17
N THR A 12 10.06 -2.69 18.60
CA THR A 12 10.47 -3.90 19.35
C THR A 12 11.97 -4.18 19.34
N ALA A 13 12.74 -3.51 18.48
CA ALA A 13 14.19 -3.64 18.38
C ALA A 13 14.94 -2.35 18.74
N ALA A 14 14.68 -1.77 19.90
CA ALA A 14 15.58 -0.78 20.51
C ALA A 14 16.80 -1.49 21.12
N CYS A 15 17.67 -2.05 20.27
CA CYS A 15 19.01 -2.50 20.65
C CYS A 15 20.05 -1.51 20.09
N GLY A 16 19.94 -0.26 20.55
CA GLY A 16 20.85 0.86 20.30
C GLY A 16 20.63 1.90 21.39
N GLU A 17 21.67 2.67 21.74
CA GLU A 17 21.70 3.56 22.92
C GLU A 17 20.42 4.39 23.07
N SER A 18 19.56 3.99 24.01
CA SER A 18 18.31 4.68 24.35
C SER A 18 18.63 5.74 25.40
N THR A 19 18.39 7.01 25.07
CA THR A 19 18.74 8.15 25.94
C THR A 19 17.54 9.00 26.35
N GLY A 20 16.33 8.63 25.94
CA GLY A 20 15.10 9.39 26.20
C GLY A 20 14.09 8.69 27.12
N PRO A 21 13.17 9.44 27.79
CA PRO A 21 12.10 8.85 28.57
C PRO A 21 11.08 8.17 27.63
N LEU A 22 11.12 6.83 27.57
CA LEU A 22 10.15 5.96 26.87
C LEU A 22 8.74 5.98 27.49
N SER A 23 8.41 7.00 28.29
CA SER A 23 7.18 7.05 29.08
C SER A 23 5.97 7.32 28.20
N ASP A 24 5.27 6.22 27.93
CA ASP A 24 3.90 6.06 27.47
C ASP A 24 3.58 6.21 25.97
N LEU A 25 4.12 5.28 25.18
CA LEU A 25 3.70 5.03 23.78
C LEU A 25 2.43 4.17 23.67
N SER A 26 1.66 3.96 24.75
CA SER A 26 0.54 3.01 24.73
C SER A 26 -0.61 3.47 23.82
N GLY A 27 -0.90 4.77 23.79
CA GLY A 27 -1.87 5.38 22.87
C GLY A 27 -1.50 5.13 21.41
N LEU A 28 -0.28 5.53 21.03
CA LEU A 28 0.22 5.32 19.67
C LEU A 28 0.25 3.84 19.27
N ARG A 29 0.64 2.93 20.19
CA ARG A 29 0.60 1.48 19.93
C ARG A 29 -0.83 0.98 19.70
N SER A 30 -1.80 1.49 20.44
CA SER A 30 -3.22 1.15 20.24
C SER A 30 -3.69 1.63 18.87
N SER A 31 -3.38 2.86 18.49
CA SER A 31 -3.72 3.42 17.18
C SER A 31 -3.07 2.65 16.03
N LEU A 32 -1.78 2.29 16.16
CA LEU A 32 -1.08 1.46 15.17
C LEU A 32 -1.59 0.01 15.12
N ALA A 33 -2.07 -0.53 16.24
CA ALA A 33 -2.69 -1.86 16.25
C ALA A 33 -3.96 -1.87 15.39
N VAL A 34 -4.77 -0.81 15.45
CA VAL A 34 -5.96 -0.64 14.62
C VAL A 34 -5.59 -0.53 13.13
N VAL A 35 -4.53 0.22 12.80
CA VAL A 35 -4.01 0.24 11.43
C VAL A 35 -3.61 -1.16 10.96
N ASN A 36 -2.91 -1.91 11.81
CA ASN A 36 -2.52 -3.27 11.52
C ASN A 36 -3.72 -4.22 11.37
N THR A 37 -4.80 -4.08 12.14
CA THR A 37 -6.00 -4.94 11.98
C THR A 37 -6.67 -4.71 10.63
N VAL A 38 -6.80 -3.45 10.19
CA VAL A 38 -7.39 -3.11 8.88
C VAL A 38 -6.57 -3.73 7.75
N PHE A 39 -5.24 -3.57 7.77
CA PHE A 39 -4.35 -4.17 6.77
C PHE A 39 -4.22 -5.70 6.88
N ALA A 40 -4.44 -6.26 8.08
CA ALA A 40 -4.48 -7.70 8.30
C ALA A 40 -5.81 -8.33 7.85
N SER A 41 -6.84 -7.55 7.56
CA SER A 41 -8.12 -8.08 7.11
C SER A 41 -7.95 -8.92 5.84
N PRO A 42 -8.60 -10.11 5.73
CA PRO A 42 -8.42 -11.00 4.58
C PRO A 42 -8.74 -10.33 3.24
N LEU A 43 -9.72 -9.42 3.21
CA LEU A 43 -10.09 -8.68 2.01
C LEU A 43 -8.99 -7.73 1.57
N VAL A 44 -8.50 -6.86 2.46
CA VAL A 44 -7.40 -5.92 2.15
C VAL A 44 -6.13 -6.66 1.79
N GLN A 45 -5.85 -7.76 2.48
CA GLN A 45 -4.80 -8.66 2.09
C GLN A 45 -5.00 -9.11 0.64
N SER A 46 -6.13 -9.74 0.28
CA SER A 46 -6.37 -10.27 -1.06
C SER A 46 -6.17 -9.25 -2.20
N LEU A 47 -6.47 -7.98 -1.94
CA LEU A 47 -6.21 -6.86 -2.86
C LEU A 47 -4.73 -6.53 -3.05
N GLY A 48 -3.85 -6.94 -2.13
CA GLY A 48 -2.41 -6.67 -2.12
C GLY A 48 -1.62 -7.09 -3.37
N VAL A 49 -2.21 -7.90 -4.26
CA VAL A 49 -1.67 -8.16 -5.61
C VAL A 49 -1.67 -6.89 -6.48
N PHE A 50 -2.58 -5.94 -6.21
CA PHE A 50 -2.66 -4.63 -6.86
C PHE A 50 -1.80 -3.55 -6.19
N ARG A 51 -1.16 -3.85 -5.05
CA ARG A 51 -0.38 -2.88 -4.25
C ARG A 51 1.02 -2.59 -4.78
N PHE A 52 1.47 -3.33 -5.80
CA PHE A 52 2.73 -3.12 -6.53
C PHE A 52 2.54 -3.23 -8.04
N GLY A 53 1.35 -2.89 -8.54
CA GLY A 53 1.15 -2.77 -9.97
C GLY A 53 2.15 -1.74 -10.50
N GLY A 54 3.19 -2.22 -11.19
CA GLY A 54 4.00 -1.38 -12.06
C GLY A 54 3.09 -0.55 -12.96
N PRO A 55 3.60 0.57 -13.52
CA PRO A 55 2.77 1.59 -14.15
C PRO A 55 1.70 0.94 -15.00
N LEU A 56 0.42 1.21 -14.68
CA LEU A 56 -0.70 0.81 -15.54
C LEU A 56 -0.30 1.25 -16.94
N ALA A 57 -0.03 0.28 -17.82
CA ALA A 57 0.39 0.60 -19.17
C ALA A 57 -0.72 1.47 -19.75
N ALA A 58 -0.37 2.71 -20.13
CA ALA A 58 -1.35 3.61 -20.70
C ALA A 58 -2.00 2.87 -21.88
N PRO A 59 -3.34 2.79 -21.92
CA PRO A 59 -4.02 2.21 -23.08
C PRO A 59 -3.55 2.96 -24.33
N ALA A 60 -3.56 2.28 -25.47
CA ALA A 60 -3.33 2.95 -26.75
C ALA A 60 -4.26 4.18 -26.83
N ALA A 61 -3.73 5.33 -27.27
CA ALA A 61 -4.40 6.62 -27.13
C ALA A 61 -5.89 6.55 -27.54
N GLY A 62 -6.79 6.78 -26.58
CA GLY A 62 -8.24 6.78 -26.78
C GLY A 62 -8.96 5.43 -26.60
N ALA A 63 -8.25 4.33 -26.31
CA ALA A 63 -8.89 3.08 -25.93
C ALA A 63 -9.35 3.10 -24.46
N PRO A 64 -10.52 2.51 -24.14
CA PRO A 64 -11.00 2.44 -22.76
C PRO A 64 -10.04 1.59 -21.90
N LEU A 65 -9.90 1.95 -20.63
CA LEU A 65 -9.05 1.19 -19.69
C LEU A 65 -9.62 -0.21 -19.43
N ILE A 66 -10.95 -0.32 -19.45
CA ILE A 66 -11.67 -1.58 -19.36
C ILE A 66 -12.26 -1.87 -20.73
N PRO A 67 -11.83 -2.95 -21.42
CA PRO A 67 -12.42 -3.35 -22.69
C PRO A 67 -13.93 -3.56 -22.57
N ASP A 68 -14.69 -3.10 -23.56
CA ASP A 68 -16.16 -3.24 -23.61
C ASP A 68 -16.62 -4.70 -23.47
N SER A 69 -15.81 -5.65 -23.92
CA SER A 69 -16.09 -7.09 -23.80
C SER A 69 -16.11 -7.61 -22.37
N LEU A 70 -15.56 -6.86 -21.41
CA LEU A 70 -15.52 -7.21 -19.99
C LEU A 70 -16.56 -6.46 -19.14
N LEU A 71 -17.28 -5.50 -19.73
CA LEU A 71 -18.29 -4.74 -19.00
C LEU A 71 -19.46 -5.64 -18.59
N GLY A 72 -19.86 -5.55 -17.32
CA GLY A 72 -20.89 -6.41 -16.73
C GLY A 72 -20.47 -7.86 -16.54
N LYS A 73 -19.17 -8.17 -16.67
CA LYS A 73 -18.65 -9.54 -16.48
C LYS A 73 -18.07 -9.74 -15.08
N THR A 74 -18.20 -10.97 -14.59
CA THR A 74 -17.58 -11.43 -13.35
C THR A 74 -16.42 -12.38 -13.68
N LEU A 75 -15.22 -12.04 -13.24
CA LEU A 75 -14.03 -12.87 -13.31
C LEU A 75 -13.85 -13.63 -11.99
N ALA A 76 -13.78 -14.95 -12.06
CA ALA A 76 -13.60 -15.84 -10.92
C ALA A 76 -12.33 -16.69 -11.09
N PHE A 77 -11.65 -16.99 -9.99
CA PHE A 77 -10.44 -17.81 -10.00
C PHE A 77 -10.80 -19.29 -10.15
N THR A 78 -10.09 -19.99 -11.03
CA THR A 78 -10.31 -21.42 -11.28
C THR A 78 -9.14 -22.24 -10.74
N CYS A 79 -9.38 -23.13 -9.78
CA CYS A 79 -8.33 -24.01 -9.25
C CYS A 79 -7.73 -24.95 -10.30
N ALA A 80 -8.49 -25.29 -11.36
CA ALA A 80 -8.02 -26.15 -12.44
C ALA A 80 -6.96 -25.48 -13.33
N SER A 81 -7.12 -24.19 -13.64
CA SER A 81 -6.20 -23.47 -14.53
C SER A 81 -5.35 -22.40 -13.83
N GLN A 82 -5.49 -22.28 -12.50
CA GLN A 82 -4.75 -21.36 -11.63
C GLN A 82 -4.78 -19.91 -12.15
N ARG A 83 -5.92 -19.50 -12.71
CA ARG A 83 -6.13 -18.18 -13.29
C ARG A 83 -7.59 -17.75 -13.18
N TYR A 84 -7.78 -16.44 -13.26
CA TYR A 84 -9.10 -15.84 -13.42
C TYR A 84 -9.65 -16.12 -14.82
N ALA A 85 -10.94 -16.44 -14.88
CA ALA A 85 -11.69 -16.61 -16.10
C ALA A 85 -13.08 -15.99 -15.92
N GLU A 86 -13.73 -15.64 -17.03
CA GLU A 86 -15.14 -15.25 -17.00
C GLU A 86 -15.97 -16.37 -16.38
N SER A 87 -16.83 -15.99 -15.44
CA SER A 87 -17.79 -16.86 -14.76
C SER A 87 -19.21 -16.52 -15.21
N GLY A 88 -20.15 -17.43 -14.95
CA GLY A 88 -21.57 -17.18 -15.15
C GLY A 88 -22.22 -16.35 -14.04
N ASP A 89 -21.44 -15.85 -13.08
CA ASP A 89 -21.97 -15.14 -11.91
C ASP A 89 -22.54 -13.77 -12.31
N SER A 90 -23.82 -13.57 -12.00
CA SER A 90 -24.52 -12.31 -12.22
C SER A 90 -24.20 -11.25 -11.16
N GLY A 91 -24.49 -9.98 -11.46
CA GLY A 91 -24.45 -8.88 -10.50
C GLY A 91 -23.25 -7.95 -10.64
N ALA A 92 -22.34 -8.23 -11.58
CA ALA A 92 -21.29 -7.29 -11.97
C ALA A 92 -21.89 -5.97 -12.49
N PRO A 93 -21.26 -4.82 -12.21
CA PRO A 93 -21.74 -3.52 -12.68
C PRO A 93 -21.74 -3.42 -14.20
N ALA A 94 -22.79 -2.83 -14.78
CA ALA A 94 -22.91 -2.70 -16.24
C ALA A 94 -21.79 -1.87 -16.89
N THR A 95 -21.19 -0.94 -16.14
CA THR A 95 -20.11 -0.05 -16.59
C THR A 95 -18.75 -0.42 -16.01
N GLY A 96 -18.61 -1.63 -15.47
CA GLY A 96 -17.38 -2.09 -14.83
C GLY A 96 -17.18 -3.59 -15.00
N VAL A 97 -16.08 -4.10 -14.46
CA VAL A 97 -15.79 -5.53 -14.38
C VAL A 97 -15.67 -5.93 -12.92
N ARG A 98 -16.25 -7.08 -12.56
CA ARG A 98 -16.16 -7.64 -11.22
C ARG A 98 -15.09 -8.71 -11.17
N VAL A 99 -14.27 -8.70 -10.13
CA VAL A 99 -13.29 -9.74 -9.83
C VAL A 99 -13.63 -10.34 -8.46
N VAL A 100 -13.85 -11.65 -8.39
CA VAL A 100 -14.10 -12.33 -7.12
C VAL A 100 -12.79 -12.40 -6.32
N LEU A 101 -12.83 -12.01 -5.05
CA LEU A 101 -11.67 -12.05 -4.16
C LEU A 101 -11.69 -13.35 -3.35
N TYR A 102 -10.52 -13.97 -3.17
CA TYR A 102 -10.38 -15.26 -2.52
C TYR A 102 -9.39 -15.21 -1.35
N GLN A 103 -9.60 -16.12 -0.40
CA GLN A 103 -8.64 -16.36 0.67
C GLN A 103 -7.29 -16.82 0.11
N ARG A 104 -6.21 -16.29 0.69
CA ARG A 104 -4.84 -16.63 0.28
C ARG A 104 -4.20 -17.64 1.21
N ALA A 105 -3.35 -18.48 0.63
CA ALA A 105 -2.44 -19.36 1.36
C ALA A 105 -1.26 -18.56 1.96
N PRO A 106 -0.49 -19.15 2.90
CA PRO A 106 0.64 -18.47 3.53
C PRO A 106 1.72 -17.98 2.55
N ASP A 107 1.83 -18.59 1.38
CA ASP A 107 2.74 -18.20 0.30
C ASP A 107 2.21 -17.04 -0.58
N GLY A 108 1.00 -16.56 -0.32
CA GLY A 108 0.35 -15.48 -1.07
C GLY A 108 -0.43 -15.94 -2.30
N SER A 109 -0.44 -17.23 -2.64
CA SER A 109 -1.29 -17.78 -3.70
C SER A 109 -2.76 -17.85 -3.27
N ILE A 110 -3.68 -18.00 -4.23
CA ILE A 110 -5.09 -18.30 -3.89
C ILE A 110 -5.16 -19.77 -3.45
N ALA A 111 -5.66 -20.00 -2.23
CA ALA A 111 -5.77 -21.35 -1.69
C ALA A 111 -6.80 -22.17 -2.48
N CYS A 112 -6.52 -23.45 -2.72
CA CYS A 112 -7.46 -24.38 -3.35
C CYS A 112 -7.88 -25.48 -2.36
N PRO A 113 -9.19 -25.75 -2.16
CA PRO A 113 -10.35 -25.16 -2.86
C PRO A 113 -10.55 -23.66 -2.56
N ALA A 114 -10.84 -22.89 -3.62
CA ALA A 114 -10.93 -21.43 -3.55
C ALA A 114 -12.16 -21.01 -2.74
N THR A 115 -11.92 -20.28 -1.65
CA THR A 115 -12.98 -19.74 -0.78
C THR A 115 -13.13 -18.25 -1.07
N ALA A 116 -14.27 -17.85 -1.63
CA ALA A 116 -14.56 -16.46 -1.93
C ALA A 116 -14.77 -15.67 -0.62
N ILE A 117 -14.13 -14.50 -0.54
CA ILE A 117 -14.14 -13.63 0.64
C ILE A 117 -14.61 -12.20 0.32
N GLY A 118 -15.01 -11.95 -0.92
CA GLY A 118 -15.50 -10.65 -1.36
C GLY A 118 -15.45 -10.50 -2.87
N GLN A 119 -15.70 -9.28 -3.33
CA GLN A 119 -15.69 -8.91 -4.73
C GLN A 119 -15.06 -7.53 -4.89
N LEU A 120 -14.28 -7.33 -5.96
CA LEU A 120 -13.71 -6.06 -6.39
C LEU A 120 -14.36 -5.65 -7.70
N ASP A 121 -15.06 -4.53 -7.69
CA ASP A 121 -15.60 -3.89 -8.89
C ASP A 121 -14.62 -2.82 -9.37
N LEU A 122 -14.20 -2.94 -10.63
CA LEU A 122 -13.31 -1.99 -11.30
C LEU A 122 -14.10 -1.18 -12.32
N PHE A 123 -13.87 0.13 -12.32
CA PHE A 123 -14.51 1.09 -13.21
C PHE A 123 -13.47 1.93 -13.92
N ASP A 124 -13.70 2.21 -15.20
CA ASP A 124 -13.00 3.29 -15.89
C ASP A 124 -13.52 4.62 -15.34
N ALA A 125 -12.65 5.36 -14.66
CA ALA A 125 -12.93 6.65 -14.06
C ALA A 125 -12.22 7.79 -14.81
N SER A 126 -11.76 7.51 -16.03
CA SER A 126 -11.01 8.48 -16.83
C SER A 126 -11.86 9.70 -17.19
N ALA A 127 -11.19 10.84 -17.27
CA ALA A 127 -11.76 12.13 -17.67
C ALA A 127 -10.85 12.78 -18.73
N PRO A 128 -11.29 13.84 -19.43
CA PRO A 128 -10.41 14.58 -20.33
C PRO A 128 -9.11 15.02 -19.63
N GLY A 129 -7.97 14.54 -20.12
CA GLY A 129 -6.65 14.84 -19.53
C GLY A 129 -6.26 14.00 -18.32
N THR A 130 -7.04 12.98 -17.95
CA THR A 130 -6.72 12.10 -16.82
C THR A 130 -7.12 10.66 -17.11
N THR A 131 -6.17 9.75 -16.98
CA THR A 131 -6.41 8.30 -17.01
C THR A 131 -6.64 7.85 -15.57
N ALA A 132 -7.77 7.20 -15.28
CA ALA A 132 -8.08 6.78 -13.91
C ALA A 132 -8.88 5.47 -13.84
N VAL A 133 -8.60 4.66 -12.81
CA VAL A 133 -9.34 3.45 -12.48
C VAL A 133 -9.86 3.58 -11.05
N ARG A 134 -11.17 3.40 -10.86
CA ARG A 134 -11.77 3.27 -9.53
C ARG A 134 -11.99 1.80 -9.18
N GLY A 135 -11.54 1.40 -8.00
CA GLY A 135 -11.78 0.07 -7.44
C GLY A 135 -12.64 0.14 -6.20
N VAL A 136 -13.68 -0.70 -6.13
CA VAL A 136 -14.59 -0.81 -5.00
C VAL A 136 -14.65 -2.25 -4.54
N ALA A 137 -14.18 -2.57 -3.34
CA ALA A 137 -14.26 -3.92 -2.80
C ALA A 137 -15.34 -4.04 -1.70
N THR A 138 -16.13 -5.10 -1.78
CA THR A 138 -17.20 -5.42 -0.83
C THR A 138 -17.03 -6.82 -0.26
N ALA A 139 -17.51 -7.01 0.97
CA ALA A 139 -17.64 -8.33 1.58
C ALA A 139 -18.71 -9.17 0.85
N PRO A 140 -18.72 -10.50 1.06
CA PRO A 140 -19.77 -11.37 0.53
C PRO A 140 -21.15 -10.87 0.97
N GLY A 141 -22.09 -10.78 0.04
CA GLY A 141 -23.43 -10.24 0.30
C GLY A 141 -23.63 -8.77 -0.08
N GLY A 142 -22.59 -8.06 -0.54
CA GLY A 142 -22.73 -6.76 -1.21
C GLY A 142 -23.16 -5.59 -0.33
N ALA A 143 -22.68 -5.57 0.93
CA ALA A 143 -22.91 -4.47 1.86
C ALA A 143 -22.07 -3.21 1.52
N ALA A 144 -21.89 -2.31 2.49
CA ALA A 144 -21.05 -1.12 2.34
C ALA A 144 -19.63 -1.48 1.84
N PRO A 145 -19.01 -0.63 0.99
CA PRO A 145 -17.66 -0.85 0.52
C PRO A 145 -16.68 -0.88 1.69
N LEU A 146 -15.86 -1.93 1.73
CA LEU A 146 -14.73 -2.06 2.65
C LEU A 146 -13.47 -1.43 2.05
N VAL A 147 -13.43 -1.25 0.74
CA VAL A 147 -12.38 -0.51 0.05
C VAL A 147 -13.02 0.30 -1.06
N ASP A 148 -12.64 1.57 -1.20
CA ASP A 148 -13.01 2.41 -2.33
C ASP A 148 -11.85 3.35 -2.62
N TYR A 149 -11.27 3.24 -3.81
CA TYR A 149 -10.13 4.05 -4.19
C TYR A 149 -10.13 4.37 -5.67
N THR A 150 -9.42 5.43 -6.03
CA THR A 150 -9.14 5.79 -7.41
C THR A 150 -7.64 5.94 -7.60
N ILE A 151 -7.08 5.22 -8.57
CA ILE A 151 -5.72 5.45 -9.07
C ILE A 151 -5.83 6.35 -10.30
N SER A 152 -5.01 7.39 -10.38
CA SER A 152 -5.05 8.35 -11.48
C SER A 152 -3.66 8.77 -11.95
N HIS A 153 -3.60 9.19 -13.22
CA HIS A 153 -2.45 9.78 -13.86
C HIS A 153 -2.92 10.93 -14.75
N ASN A 154 -2.37 12.14 -14.55
CA ASN A 154 -2.66 13.27 -15.43
C ASN A 154 -1.76 13.19 -16.67
N VAL A 155 -2.31 13.49 -17.85
CA VAL A 155 -1.54 13.45 -19.11
C VAL A 155 -0.42 14.50 -19.16
N ALA A 156 -0.50 15.55 -18.33
CA ALA A 156 0.53 16.55 -18.17
C ALA A 156 1.68 16.10 -17.25
N ASP A 157 1.47 15.03 -16.46
CA ASP A 157 2.49 14.51 -15.55
C ASP A 157 3.59 13.77 -16.32
N ALA A 158 4.77 13.68 -15.71
CA ALA A 158 5.84 12.86 -16.24
C ALA A 158 5.42 11.38 -16.32
N LYS A 159 6.01 10.64 -17.27
CA LYS A 159 5.77 9.20 -17.38
C LYS A 159 6.15 8.50 -16.08
N GLY A 160 5.28 7.64 -15.56
CA GLY A 160 5.52 6.90 -14.32
C GLY A 160 5.05 7.62 -13.06
N VAL A 161 4.50 8.84 -13.17
CA VAL A 161 3.77 9.48 -12.07
C VAL A 161 2.38 8.88 -11.96
N ALA A 162 1.96 8.51 -10.76
CA ALA A 162 0.59 8.11 -10.47
C ALA A 162 0.22 8.51 -9.05
N SER A 163 -1.05 8.80 -8.83
CA SER A 163 -1.61 9.02 -7.50
C SER A 163 -2.72 8.03 -7.21
N ALA A 164 -2.94 7.74 -5.94
CA ALA A 164 -4.08 6.97 -5.47
C ALA A 164 -4.70 7.63 -4.26
N THR A 165 -6.01 7.78 -4.25
CA THR A 165 -6.75 8.29 -3.08
C THR A 165 -7.95 7.40 -2.80
N GLY A 166 -8.29 7.21 -1.53
CA GLY A 166 -9.39 6.35 -1.16
C GLY A 166 -9.40 6.00 0.31
N PHE A 167 -10.11 4.92 0.64
CA PHE A 167 -10.13 4.37 1.97
C PHE A 167 -10.11 2.84 1.97
N VAL A 168 -9.69 2.28 3.11
CA VAL A 168 -9.84 0.88 3.46
C VAL A 168 -10.53 0.76 4.82
N SER A 169 -11.28 -0.32 5.03
CA SER A 169 -12.04 -0.57 6.25
C SER A 169 -12.13 -2.07 6.53
N ASP A 170 -12.17 -2.42 7.81
CA ASP A 170 -12.52 -3.77 8.28
C ASP A 170 -14.01 -3.92 8.63
N GLY A 171 -14.83 -2.90 8.32
CA GLY A 171 -16.25 -2.83 8.66
C GLY A 171 -16.54 -2.23 10.03
N GLN A 172 -15.50 -1.91 10.82
CA GLN A 172 -15.61 -1.18 12.09
C GLN A 172 -14.83 0.13 12.01
N GLN A 173 -13.57 0.05 11.59
CA GLN A 173 -12.68 1.20 11.42
C GLN A 173 -12.47 1.52 9.94
N ARG A 174 -12.30 2.79 9.62
CA ARG A 174 -11.93 3.29 8.29
C ARG A 174 -10.59 4.02 8.38
N LEU A 175 -9.71 3.71 7.43
CA LEU A 175 -8.48 4.45 7.18
C LEU A 175 -8.58 5.09 5.81
N ASP A 176 -8.48 6.40 5.76
CA ASP A 176 -8.34 7.15 4.53
C ASP A 176 -6.86 7.16 4.13
N PHE A 177 -6.59 7.18 2.82
CA PHE A 177 -5.24 7.19 2.31
C PHE A 177 -5.09 8.08 1.09
N GLN A 178 -3.88 8.63 0.97
CA GLN A 178 -3.42 9.30 -0.23
C GLN A 178 -2.01 8.82 -0.54
N VAL A 179 -1.76 8.48 -1.80
CA VAL A 179 -0.47 8.03 -2.30
C VAL A 179 -0.14 8.87 -3.51
N THR A 180 1.08 9.37 -3.57
CA THR A 180 1.68 9.91 -4.79
C THR A 180 2.97 9.17 -5.05
N GLY A 181 3.18 8.77 -6.29
CA GLY A 181 4.42 8.17 -6.75
C GLY A 181 4.93 8.94 -7.96
N GLU A 182 6.23 9.19 -8.01
CA GLU A 182 6.89 9.85 -9.13
C GLU A 182 8.26 9.23 -9.42
N PRO A 183 8.72 9.27 -10.69
CA PRO A 183 10.10 8.92 -10.99
C PRO A 183 11.04 10.01 -10.45
N GLY A 184 12.06 9.61 -9.71
CA GLY A 184 13.18 10.47 -9.34
C GLY A 184 14.05 10.81 -10.55
N SER A 185 15.11 11.58 -10.32
CA SER A 185 15.97 12.16 -11.36
C SER A 185 16.83 11.16 -12.17
N GLY A 186 16.73 9.85 -11.89
CA GLY A 186 17.53 8.78 -12.53
C GLY A 186 16.71 7.54 -12.88
N LEU A 187 17.31 6.62 -13.65
CA LEU A 187 16.70 5.31 -13.94
C LEU A 187 16.58 4.50 -12.64
N HIS A 188 15.39 3.95 -12.39
CA HIS A 188 15.06 3.15 -11.19
C HIS A 188 15.13 3.90 -9.85
N ASN A 189 14.83 5.20 -9.86
CA ASN A 189 14.61 5.96 -8.64
C ASN A 189 13.11 6.17 -8.41
N PRO A 190 12.42 5.40 -7.55
CA PRO A 190 11.04 5.70 -7.16
C PRO A 190 11.01 6.66 -5.97
N ILE A 191 10.26 7.74 -6.09
CA ILE A 191 9.85 8.59 -4.97
C ILE A 191 8.36 8.32 -4.71
N ALA A 192 8.00 8.13 -3.45
CA ALA A 192 6.62 7.94 -3.04
C ALA A 192 6.34 8.73 -1.76
N THR A 193 5.17 9.37 -1.72
CA THR A 193 4.56 9.85 -0.49
C THR A 193 3.31 9.04 -0.22
N VAL A 194 3.17 8.53 1.00
CA VAL A 194 1.98 7.83 1.49
C VAL A 194 1.47 8.55 2.71
N GLN A 195 0.19 8.90 2.70
CA GLN A 195 -0.53 9.46 3.83
C GLN A 195 -1.62 8.49 4.24
N LEU A 196 -1.80 8.32 5.55
CA LEU A 196 -2.85 7.52 6.16
C LEU A 196 -3.50 8.31 7.28
N ASP A 197 -4.83 8.33 7.29
CA ASP A 197 -5.64 9.07 8.25
C ASP A 197 -6.68 8.13 8.89
N ASP A 198 -6.73 8.13 10.22
CA ASP A 198 -7.83 7.60 11.01
C ASP A 198 -8.47 8.74 11.82
N ALA A 199 -9.53 9.32 11.27
CA ALA A 199 -10.24 10.42 11.90
C ALA A 199 -10.88 10.06 13.25
N THR A 200 -11.13 8.77 13.52
CA THR A 200 -11.74 8.34 14.80
C THR A 200 -10.69 8.28 15.90
N ALA A 201 -9.48 7.87 15.54
CA ALA A 201 -8.33 7.83 16.46
C ALA A 201 -7.54 9.14 16.49
N ASP A 202 -7.92 10.14 15.68
CA ASP A 202 -7.14 11.36 15.42
C ASP A 202 -5.69 11.04 15.02
N LEU A 203 -5.51 9.93 14.28
CA LEU A 203 -4.21 9.43 13.86
C LEU A 203 -3.94 9.86 12.43
N HIS A 204 -2.74 10.37 12.19
CA HIS A 204 -2.24 10.69 10.87
C HIS A 204 -0.80 10.20 10.72
N ALA A 205 -0.50 9.57 9.61
CA ALA A 205 0.84 9.09 9.29
C ALA A 205 1.24 9.54 7.88
N VAL A 206 2.47 10.01 7.74
CA VAL A 206 3.08 10.34 6.45
C VAL A 206 4.39 9.60 6.30
N LEU A 207 4.54 8.88 5.20
CA LEU A 207 5.79 8.28 4.76
C LEU A 207 6.22 8.98 3.48
N HIS A 208 7.38 9.63 3.51
CA HIS A 208 8.15 9.94 2.32
C HIS A 208 9.23 8.86 2.16
N HIS A 209 9.29 8.30 0.97
CA HIS A 209 10.25 7.27 0.61
C HIS A 209 10.86 7.63 -0.74
N ALA A 210 12.18 7.64 -0.81
CA ALA A 210 12.91 7.72 -2.06
C ALA A 210 13.88 6.55 -2.11
N ALA A 211 13.93 5.84 -3.23
CA ALA A 211 14.94 4.81 -3.43
C ALA A 211 15.70 5.04 -4.73
N GLU A 212 16.91 4.51 -4.83
CA GLU A 212 17.71 4.46 -6.04
C GLU A 212 18.22 3.04 -6.22
N MET A 213 18.03 2.48 -7.41
CA MET A 213 18.51 1.13 -7.75
C MET A 213 19.48 1.17 -8.95
N GLY A 214 20.69 0.68 -8.71
CA GLY A 214 21.68 0.33 -9.73
C GLY A 214 21.82 -1.18 -9.89
N VAL A 215 22.78 -1.63 -10.69
CA VAL A 215 23.07 -3.06 -10.89
C VAL A 215 23.54 -3.74 -9.59
N ASP A 216 24.39 -3.03 -8.83
CA ASP A 216 24.95 -3.51 -7.55
C ASP A 216 24.77 -2.46 -6.43
N THR A 217 23.83 -1.54 -6.62
CA THR A 217 23.56 -0.46 -5.66
C THR A 217 22.08 -0.43 -5.36
N TYR A 218 21.74 -0.31 -4.08
CA TYR A 218 20.43 0.08 -3.61
C TYR A 218 20.62 1.14 -2.54
N TYR A 219 19.88 2.23 -2.61
CA TYR A 219 19.86 3.23 -1.55
C TYR A 219 18.42 3.65 -1.34
N GLU A 220 17.98 3.78 -0.09
CA GLU A 220 16.68 4.33 0.24
C GLU A 220 16.80 5.35 1.37
N ASP A 221 16.06 6.45 1.21
CA ASP A 221 15.78 7.44 2.24
C ASP A 221 14.33 7.25 2.69
N VAL A 222 14.14 7.27 4.01
CA VAL A 222 12.83 7.15 4.66
C VAL A 222 12.65 8.31 5.62
N ASP A 223 11.49 8.97 5.51
CA ASP A 223 10.97 9.91 6.48
C ASP A 223 9.53 9.51 6.81
N LEU A 224 9.34 8.88 7.97
CA LEU A 224 8.05 8.47 8.49
C LEU A 224 7.70 9.34 9.69
N SER A 225 6.60 10.06 9.61
CA SER A 225 5.97 10.73 10.74
C SER A 225 4.63 10.08 11.06
N VAL A 226 4.34 9.92 12.35
CA VAL A 226 3.06 9.47 12.86
C VAL A 226 2.66 10.37 14.02
N HIS A 227 1.46 10.92 13.98
CA HIS A 227 0.92 11.68 15.10
C HIS A 227 -0.48 11.20 15.44
N ASP A 228 -0.78 11.16 16.74
CA ASP A 228 -2.13 11.07 17.25
C ASP A 228 -2.48 12.30 18.10
N ALA A 229 -3.64 12.29 18.76
CA ALA A 229 -4.10 13.39 19.62
C ALA A 229 -3.13 13.78 20.76
N VAL A 230 -2.17 12.91 21.12
CA VAL A 230 -1.34 13.04 22.33
C VAL A 230 0.15 13.06 22.00
N LEU A 231 0.58 12.37 20.96
CA LEU A 231 1.99 12.09 20.71
C LEU A 231 2.35 12.15 19.22
N SER A 232 3.53 12.68 18.92
CA SER A 232 4.17 12.53 17.62
C SER A 232 5.39 11.63 17.71
N ALA A 233 5.57 10.77 16.72
CA ALA A 233 6.74 9.92 16.54
C ALA A 233 7.26 10.08 15.11
N GLU A 234 8.58 10.10 14.97
CA GLU A 234 9.24 10.26 13.69
C GLU A 234 10.40 9.27 13.55
N LEU A 235 10.55 8.70 12.36
CA LEU A 235 11.69 7.89 11.94
C LEU A 235 12.26 8.52 10.67
N LYS A 236 13.50 8.99 10.76
CA LYS A 236 14.24 9.56 9.62
C LYS A 236 15.55 8.84 9.45
N GLY A 237 15.88 8.48 8.21
CA GLY A 237 17.16 7.86 7.96
C GLY A 237 17.28 7.30 6.56
N SER A 238 18.37 6.56 6.37
CA SER A 238 18.63 5.89 5.12
C SER A 238 19.27 4.55 5.32
N THR A 239 19.04 3.66 4.36
CA THR A 239 19.74 2.39 4.26
C THR A 239 20.23 2.18 2.84
N GLY A 240 21.40 1.59 2.74
CA GLY A 240 22.13 1.45 1.51
C GLY A 240 22.79 0.09 1.41
N TRP A 241 22.91 -0.37 0.18
CA TRP A 241 23.70 -1.51 -0.22
C TRP A 241 24.52 -1.12 -1.45
N PHE A 242 25.83 -1.32 -1.37
CA PHE A 242 26.79 -1.03 -2.43
C PHE A 242 27.72 -2.25 -2.57
N ASN A 243 27.51 -3.05 -3.61
CA ASN A 243 28.18 -4.32 -3.88
C ASN A 243 28.01 -5.37 -2.77
N THR A 244 28.89 -5.41 -1.78
CA THR A 244 28.72 -6.26 -0.60
C THR A 244 28.49 -5.42 0.64
N LEU A 245 28.82 -4.12 0.62
CA LEU A 245 28.64 -3.26 1.78
C LEU A 245 27.16 -2.94 1.98
N ARG A 246 26.65 -3.18 3.18
CA ARG A 246 25.36 -2.68 3.65
C ARG A 246 25.61 -1.62 4.71
N SER A 247 24.82 -0.56 4.71
CA SER A 247 24.88 0.53 5.70
C SER A 247 23.49 1.02 6.05
N TRP A 248 23.27 1.46 7.28
CA TRP A 248 22.04 2.10 7.70
C TRP A 248 22.36 3.19 8.73
N ASP A 249 21.62 4.29 8.69
CA ASP A 249 21.65 5.35 9.71
C ASP A 249 20.25 5.93 9.87
N GLU A 250 19.61 5.65 11.01
CA GLU A 250 18.23 6.01 11.32
C GLU A 250 18.13 6.65 12.70
N ILE A 251 17.30 7.67 12.82
CA ILE A 251 16.99 8.39 14.05
C ILE A 251 15.50 8.26 14.32
N VAL A 252 15.17 7.89 15.57
CA VAL A 252 13.80 7.87 16.07
C VAL A 252 13.62 9.03 17.05
N SER A 253 12.60 9.84 16.80
CA SER A 253 12.21 10.97 17.65
C SER A 253 10.78 10.79 18.15
N VAL A 254 10.51 11.29 19.35
CA VAL A 254 9.17 11.36 19.95
C VAL A 254 8.96 12.78 20.47
N ASN A 255 7.88 13.44 20.07
CA ASN A 255 7.61 14.84 20.41
C ASN A 255 8.84 15.74 20.16
N ASP A 256 9.43 15.59 18.97
CA ASP A 256 10.64 16.28 18.51
C ASP A 256 11.93 15.99 19.30
N ALA A 257 11.89 15.10 20.30
CA ALA A 257 13.06 14.69 21.06
C ALA A 257 13.62 13.36 20.51
N PRO A 258 14.90 13.28 20.09
CA PRO A 258 15.51 12.03 19.66
C PRO A 258 15.60 11.05 20.84
N VAL A 259 15.08 9.84 20.67
CA VAL A 259 15.03 8.80 21.72
C VAL A 259 15.88 7.59 21.40
N ALA A 260 16.19 7.37 20.12
CA ALA A 260 17.07 6.29 19.67
C ALA A 260 17.78 6.69 18.38
N LYS A 261 19.00 6.16 18.21
CA LYS A 261 19.73 6.15 16.95
C LYS A 261 20.12 4.71 16.62
N VAL A 262 19.80 4.27 15.40
CA VAL A 262 20.12 2.93 14.90
C VAL A 262 21.00 3.11 13.68
N GLY A 263 22.27 2.73 13.78
CA GLY A 263 23.20 2.85 12.67
C GLY A 263 24.23 1.75 12.65
N GLY A 264 24.77 1.44 11.48
CA GLY A 264 25.79 0.42 11.32
C GLY A 264 26.15 0.15 9.87
N SER A 265 27.14 -0.73 9.70
CA SER A 265 27.51 -1.27 8.39
C SER A 265 27.97 -2.72 8.51
N LEU A 266 27.81 -3.46 7.41
CA LEU A 266 28.14 -4.88 7.33
C LEU A 266 28.67 -5.22 5.94
N VAL A 267 29.65 -6.11 5.87
CA VAL A 267 30.03 -6.82 4.64
C VAL A 267 29.64 -8.29 4.84
N PRO A 268 28.59 -8.81 4.16
CA PRO A 268 28.26 -10.22 4.21
C PRO A 268 29.43 -11.06 3.68
N GLU A 269 29.73 -12.15 4.37
CA GLU A 269 30.70 -13.16 3.93
C GLU A 269 30.27 -13.87 2.65
#